data_AF-A0A5N1KX10-F1
#
_entry.id   AF-A0A5N1KX10-F1
#
_cell.length_a   1.000
_cell.length_b   1.000
_cell.length_c   1.000
_cell.angle_alpha   90.00
_cell.angle_beta   90.00
_cell.angle_gamma   90.00
#
_symmetry.space_group_name_H-M   'P 1'
#
loop_
_entity.id
_entity.type
_entity.pdbx_description
1 polymer ?
#
loop_
_entity_poly.entity_id
_entity_poly.type
_entity_poly.pdbx_seq_one_letter_code
_entity_poly.pdbx_strand_id
1 'polypeptide(L)'
;MSVVDRTASESVALFAIVLVVIQFILEDNQMSYYQELTIGVLTVCAGFLMLTFILELFSDIKVVLFHLQITALRYSGLLLFSGLFFLLQSYQLNPKIQLLFGVFVLLSWVTWIVHELNYLFRIQRREWDNRNIDRGEWFLKAIRNK
;
A
#
# COMPACT_ATOMS: atom_id res chain seq x y z
N MET A 1 -20.30 -1.99 13.17
CA MET A 1 -18.83 -1.91 13.29
C MET A 1 -18.33 -1.30 12.01
N SER A 2 -17.83 -0.07 12.09
CA SER A 2 -17.53 0.72 10.90
C SER A 2 -16.39 0.06 10.12
N VAL A 3 -16.35 0.22 8.80
CA VAL A 3 -15.25 -0.29 7.97
C VAL A 3 -13.88 0.18 8.51
N VAL A 4 -13.87 1.34 9.18
CA VAL A 4 -12.73 1.95 9.87
C VAL A 4 -12.23 1.09 11.04
N ASP A 5 -13.11 0.62 11.92
CA ASP A 5 -12.73 -0.22 13.09
C ASP A 5 -12.08 -1.54 12.66
N ARG A 6 -12.53 -2.09 11.52
CA ARG A 6 -12.00 -3.33 10.97
C ARG A 6 -10.60 -3.13 10.36
N THR A 7 -10.41 -2.05 9.61
CA THR A 7 -9.09 -1.71 9.03
C THR A 7 -8.04 -1.38 10.09
N ALA A 8 -8.44 -0.79 11.21
CA ALA A 8 -7.58 -0.51 12.34
C ALA A 8 -7.05 -1.81 12.96
N SER A 9 -7.96 -2.73 13.29
CA SER A 9 -7.61 -4.03 13.87
C SER A 9 -6.73 -4.87 12.94
N GLU A 10 -6.98 -4.84 11.63
CA GLU A 10 -6.15 -5.51 10.62
C GLU A 10 -4.74 -4.89 10.54
N SER A 11 -4.64 -3.56 10.63
CA SER A 11 -3.35 -2.85 10.67
C SER A 11 -2.54 -3.17 11.93
N VAL A 12 -3.19 -3.28 13.10
CA VAL A 12 -2.51 -3.65 14.37
C VAL A 12 -1.96 -5.06 14.27
N ALA A 13 -2.75 -6.00 13.74
CA ALA A 13 -2.34 -7.38 13.57
C ALA A 13 -1.14 -7.50 12.61
N LEU A 14 -1.19 -6.80 11.47
CA LEU A 14 -0.07 -6.75 10.51
C LEU A 14 1.18 -6.15 11.15
N PHE A 15 1.04 -5.08 11.94
CA PHE A 15 2.16 -4.45 12.62
C PHE A 15 2.81 -5.37 13.66
N ALA A 16 2.01 -6.09 14.45
CA ALA A 16 2.50 -7.07 15.41
C ALA A 16 3.27 -8.20 14.71
N ILE A 17 2.76 -8.71 13.58
CA ILE A 17 3.45 -9.74 12.79
C ILE A 17 4.79 -9.21 12.28
N VAL A 18 4.83 -7.99 11.75
CA VAL A 18 6.06 -7.36 11.24
C VAL A 18 7.11 -7.24 12.35
N LEU A 19 6.72 -6.76 13.54
CA LEU A 19 7.63 -6.63 14.68
C LEU A 19 8.18 -7.98 15.14
N VAL A 20 7.33 -9.01 15.20
CA VAL A 20 7.76 -10.37 15.57
C VAL A 20 8.79 -10.90 14.56
N VAL A 21 8.54 -10.73 13.26
CA VAL A 21 9.49 -11.15 12.22
C VAL A 21 10.81 -10.40 12.32
N ILE A 22 10.78 -9.08 12.55
CA ILE A 22 12.00 -8.28 12.75
C ILE A 22 12.79 -8.79 13.97
N GLN A 23 12.11 -9.05 15.09
CA GLN A 23 12.75 -9.55 16.31
C GLN A 23 13.45 -10.91 16.07
N PHE A 24 12.78 -11.84 15.37
CA PHE A 24 13.38 -13.15 15.03
C PHE A 24 14.64 -13.02 14.17
N ILE A 25 14.72 -12.03 13.29
CA ILE A 25 15.91 -11.80 12.45
C ILE A 25 17.03 -11.13 13.26
N LEU A 26 16.69 -10.20 14.16
CA LEU A 26 17.66 -9.49 15.01
C LEU A 26 18.33 -10.38 16.07
N GLU A 27 17.72 -11.52 16.42
CA GLU A 27 18.33 -12.50 17.31
C GLU A 27 19.52 -13.24 16.67
N ASP A 28 19.69 -13.16 15.35
CA ASP A 28 20.81 -13.76 14.63
C ASP A 28 22.02 -12.82 14.57
N ASN A 29 23.15 -13.24 15.15
CA ASN A 29 24.36 -12.40 15.29
C ASN A 29 25.14 -12.21 13.98
N GLN A 30 24.83 -12.97 12.93
CA GLN A 30 25.45 -12.84 11.60
C GLN A 30 24.39 -12.73 10.51
N MET A 31 24.03 -11.51 10.17
CA MET A 31 23.03 -11.25 9.13
C MET A 31 23.60 -11.47 7.72
N SER A 32 22.90 -12.30 6.95
CA SER A 32 23.09 -12.44 5.51
C SER A 32 22.49 -11.26 4.73
N TYR A 33 22.97 -11.03 3.50
CA TYR A 33 22.46 -9.97 2.61
C TYR A 33 20.93 -9.95 2.47
N TYR A 34 20.30 -11.12 2.36
CA TYR A 34 18.84 -11.22 2.25
C TYR A 34 18.11 -10.92 3.57
N GLN A 35 18.73 -11.16 4.73
CA GLN A 35 18.19 -10.76 6.03
C GLN A 35 18.25 -9.23 6.22
N GLU A 36 19.34 -8.59 5.80
CA GLU A 36 19.46 -7.12 5.81
C GLU A 36 18.39 -6.47 4.91
N LEU A 37 18.20 -7.00 3.69
CA LEU A 37 17.12 -6.57 2.80
C LEU A 37 15.75 -6.77 3.42
N THR A 38 15.54 -7.91 4.09
CA THR A 38 14.28 -8.19 4.79
C THR A 38 14.00 -7.14 5.86
N ILE A 39 14.97 -6.83 6.72
CA ILE A 39 14.82 -5.80 7.76
C ILE A 39 14.54 -4.43 7.16
N GLY A 40 15.28 -4.04 6.12
CA GLY A 40 15.05 -2.76 5.44
C GLY A 40 13.62 -2.64 4.93
N VAL A 41 13.13 -3.67 4.23
CA VAL A 41 11.76 -3.71 3.68
C VAL A 41 10.70 -3.74 4.78
N LEU A 42 10.90 -4.54 5.83
CA LEU A 42 9.97 -4.63 6.96
C LEU A 42 9.95 -3.35 7.79
N THR A 43 11.06 -2.62 7.89
CA THR A 43 11.11 -1.31 8.54
C THR A 43 10.30 -0.28 7.77
N VAL A 44 10.41 -0.27 6.44
CA VAL A 44 9.57 0.58 5.59
C VAL A 44 8.10 0.19 5.72
N CYS A 45 7.79 -1.13 5.74
CA CYS A 45 6.43 -1.63 6.00
C CYS A 45 5.86 -1.12 7.33
N ALA A 46 6.64 -1.21 8.41
CA ALA A 46 6.28 -0.69 9.73
C ALA A 46 6.02 0.83 9.69
N GLY A 47 6.82 1.59 8.94
CA GLY A 47 6.60 3.03 8.72
C GLY A 47 5.26 3.34 8.05
N PHE A 48 4.88 2.59 7.01
CA PHE A 48 3.56 2.74 6.36
C PHE A 48 2.40 2.32 7.27
N LEU A 49 2.60 1.33 8.14
CA LEU A 49 1.64 0.94 9.16
C LEU A 49 1.47 2.02 10.23
N MET A 50 2.56 2.62 10.72
CA MET A 50 2.47 3.77 11.62
C MET A 50 1.76 4.97 10.96
N LEU A 51 2.05 5.22 9.68
CA LEU A 51 1.41 6.29 8.92
C LEU A 51 -0.10 6.04 8.76
N THR A 52 -0.52 4.80 8.55
CA THR A 52 -1.96 4.45 8.53
C THR A 52 -2.65 4.71 9.86
N PHE A 53 -2.01 4.40 10.99
CA PHE A 53 -2.54 4.74 12.32
C PHE A 53 -2.65 6.25 12.54
N ILE A 54 -1.62 7.00 12.18
CA ILE A 54 -1.62 8.45 12.35
C ILE A 54 -2.76 9.06 11.54
N LEU A 55 -2.97 8.61 10.30
CA LEU A 55 -4.06 9.09 9.45
C LEU A 55 -5.45 8.72 10.00
N GLU A 56 -5.56 7.56 10.65
CA GLU A 56 -6.81 7.11 11.28
C GLU A 56 -7.25 8.04 12.41
N LEU A 57 -6.30 8.53 13.23
CA LEU A 57 -6.57 9.51 14.30
C LEU A 57 -7.18 10.81 13.78
N PHE A 58 -6.99 11.12 12.49
CA PHE A 58 -7.55 12.29 11.82
C PHE A 58 -8.68 11.94 10.83
N SER A 59 -9.20 10.70 10.84
CA SER A 59 -10.14 10.21 9.81
C SER A 59 -11.48 10.96 9.79
N ASP A 60 -11.87 11.61 10.89
CA ASP A 60 -13.05 12.50 10.95
C ASP A 60 -12.93 13.74 10.05
N ILE A 61 -11.72 14.08 9.58
CA ILE A 61 -11.45 15.39 8.99
C ILE A 61 -11.73 15.44 7.48
N LYS A 62 -11.41 14.40 6.68
CA LYS A 62 -11.68 14.37 5.20
C LYS A 62 -11.65 12.96 4.58
N VAL A 63 -12.55 12.70 3.63
CA VAL A 63 -12.60 11.47 2.77
C VAL A 63 -11.28 11.18 2.03
N VAL A 64 -10.49 12.20 1.73
CA VAL A 64 -9.17 12.05 1.07
C VAL A 64 -8.17 11.33 1.98
N LEU A 65 -8.20 11.57 3.29
CA LEU A 65 -7.31 10.91 4.26
C LEU A 65 -7.65 9.41 4.36
N PHE A 66 -8.93 9.06 4.26
CA PHE A 66 -9.40 7.68 4.26
C PHE A 66 -8.90 6.89 3.04
N HIS A 67 -8.90 7.48 1.84
CA HIS A 67 -8.31 6.86 0.66
C HIS A 67 -6.80 6.67 0.80
N LEU A 68 -6.10 7.67 1.34
CA LEU A 68 -4.66 7.58 1.60
C LEU A 68 -4.33 6.46 2.61
N GLN A 69 -5.15 6.31 3.65
CA GLN A 69 -5.02 5.25 4.65
C GLN A 69 -5.17 3.86 4.01
N ILE A 70 -6.20 3.63 3.20
CA ILE A 70 -6.40 2.34 2.53
C ILE A 70 -5.23 2.03 1.58
N THR A 71 -4.74 3.02 0.84
CA THR A 71 -3.59 2.82 -0.06
C THR A 71 -2.31 2.48 0.71
N ALA A 72 -2.05 3.18 1.82
CA ALA A 72 -0.90 2.91 2.67
C ALA A 72 -0.99 1.51 3.34
N LEU A 73 -2.19 1.05 3.71
CA LEU A 73 -2.42 -0.31 4.25
C LEU A 73 -2.19 -1.39 3.18
N ARG A 74 -2.63 -1.16 1.95
CA ARG A 74 -2.38 -2.10 0.84
C ARG A 74 -0.90 -2.17 0.51
N TYR A 75 -0.21 -1.03 0.54
CA TYR A 75 1.22 -0.95 0.28
C TYR A 75 2.04 -1.65 1.36
N SER A 76 1.67 -1.50 2.64
CA SER A 76 2.33 -2.23 3.73
C SER A 76 2.15 -3.74 3.59
N GLY A 77 0.98 -4.24 3.19
CA GLY A 77 0.77 -5.65 2.87
C GLY A 77 1.69 -6.18 1.77
N LEU A 78 1.90 -5.40 0.69
CA LEU A 78 2.82 -5.77 -0.39
C LEU A 78 4.27 -5.82 0.08
N LEU A 79 4.71 -4.83 0.88
CA LEU A 79 6.04 -4.82 1.47
C LEU A 79 6.25 -6.00 2.42
N LEU A 80 5.23 -6.39 3.17
CA LEU A 80 5.28 -7.57 4.03
C LEU A 80 5.54 -8.84 3.21
N PHE A 81 4.81 -9.03 2.10
CA PHE A 81 5.06 -10.18 1.22
C PHE A 81 6.45 -10.16 0.59
N SER A 82 6.96 -9.00 0.20
CA SER A 82 8.33 -8.85 -0.29
C SER A 82 9.38 -9.15 0.79
N GLY A 83 9.19 -8.68 2.02
CA GLY A 83 10.05 -8.99 3.15
C GLY A 83 10.07 -10.50 3.45
N LEU A 84 8.90 -11.14 3.48
CA LEU A 84 8.81 -12.60 3.66
C LEU A 84 9.50 -13.37 2.53
N PHE A 85 9.44 -12.89 1.29
CA PHE A 85 10.14 -13.53 0.17
C PHE A 85 11.66 -13.48 0.35
N PHE A 86 12.21 -12.33 0.76
CA PHE A 86 13.64 -12.21 1.05
C PHE A 86 14.07 -13.08 2.23
N LEU A 87 13.23 -13.18 3.25
CA LEU A 87 13.45 -14.12 4.35
C LEU A 87 13.49 -15.57 3.85
N LEU A 88 12.56 -15.94 2.97
CA LEU A 88 12.51 -17.27 2.37
C LEU A 88 13.76 -17.57 1.50
N GLN A 89 14.33 -16.56 0.85
CA GLN A 89 15.59 -16.65 0.11
C GLN A 89 16.80 -16.83 1.05
N SER A 90 16.83 -16.14 2.18
CA SER A 90 17.89 -16.26 3.19
C SER A 90 18.03 -17.69 3.72
N TYR A 91 16.91 -18.33 4.10
CA TYR A 91 16.94 -19.66 4.71
C TYR A 91 17.08 -20.82 3.71
N GLN A 92 17.26 -20.54 2.41
CA GLN A 92 17.44 -21.56 1.34
C GLN A 92 16.43 -22.72 1.41
N LEU A 93 15.17 -22.39 1.70
CA LEU A 93 14.07 -23.35 1.73
C LEU A 93 13.82 -23.97 0.33
N ASN A 94 12.91 -24.95 0.28
CA ASN A 94 12.60 -25.69 -0.95
C ASN A 94 12.41 -24.75 -2.18
N PRO A 95 13.19 -24.92 -3.26
CA PRO A 95 13.22 -23.99 -4.38
C PRO A 95 11.87 -23.88 -5.12
N LYS A 96 11.04 -24.93 -5.08
CA LYS A 96 9.70 -24.88 -5.67
C LYS A 96 8.77 -23.94 -4.90
N ILE A 97 8.88 -23.92 -3.57
CA ILE A 97 8.08 -23.03 -2.71
C ILE A 97 8.54 -21.58 -2.90
N GLN A 98 9.86 -21.35 -2.94
CA GLN A 98 10.44 -20.03 -3.22
C GLN A 98 9.97 -19.47 -4.56
N LEU A 99 9.97 -20.28 -5.63
CA LEU A 99 9.54 -19.85 -6.95
C LEU A 99 8.04 -19.53 -6.99
N LEU A 100 7.21 -20.40 -6.40
CA LEU A 100 5.76 -20.18 -6.32
C LEU A 100 5.44 -18.90 -5.53
N PHE A 101 6.09 -18.69 -4.39
CA PHE A 101 5.92 -17.49 -3.58
C PHE A 101 6.43 -16.25 -4.31
N GLY A 102 7.57 -16.32 -5.00
CA GLY A 102 8.09 -15.23 -5.83
C GLY A 102 7.15 -14.83 -6.95
N VAL A 103 6.54 -15.79 -7.65
CA VAL A 103 5.51 -15.53 -8.67
C VAL A 103 4.29 -14.85 -8.04
N PHE A 104 3.85 -15.30 -6.87
CA PHE A 104 2.75 -14.67 -6.14
C PHE A 104 3.04 -13.21 -5.76
N VAL A 105 4.24 -12.93 -5.23
CA VAL A 105 4.67 -11.56 -4.89
C VAL A 105 4.68 -10.68 -6.13
N LEU A 106 5.23 -11.18 -7.24
CA LEU A 106 5.29 -10.45 -8.50
C LEU A 106 3.89 -10.13 -9.04
N LEU A 107 2.98 -11.12 -9.07
CA LEU A 107 1.60 -10.91 -9.49
C LEU A 107 0.87 -9.92 -8.60
N SER A 108 1.12 -9.94 -7.29
CA SER A 108 0.52 -9.01 -6.33
C SER A 108 0.95 -7.57 -6.62
N TRP A 109 2.24 -7.35 -6.86
CA TRP A 109 2.77 -6.05 -7.27
C TRP A 109 2.19 -5.57 -8.60
N VAL A 110 2.17 -6.41 -9.63
CA VAL A 110 1.61 -6.06 -10.94
C VAL A 110 0.13 -5.69 -10.83
N THR A 111 -0.64 -6.49 -10.09
CA THR A 111 -2.08 -6.25 -9.88
C THR A 111 -2.32 -4.92 -9.18
N TRP A 112 -1.50 -4.60 -8.17
CA TRP A 112 -1.59 -3.33 -7.47
C TRP A 112 -1.23 -2.14 -8.36
N ILE A 113 -0.15 -2.23 -9.15
CA ILE A 113 0.25 -1.17 -10.09
C ILE A 113 -0.87 -0.92 -11.10
N VAL A 114 -1.46 -1.97 -11.68
CA VAL A 114 -2.56 -1.84 -12.63
C VAL A 114 -3.79 -1.21 -11.97
N HIS A 115 -4.12 -1.62 -10.74
CA HIS A 115 -5.21 -1.02 -9.98
C HIS A 115 -4.97 0.48 -9.74
N GLU A 116 -3.79 0.86 -9.28
CA GLU A 116 -3.45 2.24 -8.94
C GLU A 116 -3.40 3.14 -10.17
N LEU A 117 -2.81 2.65 -11.28
CA LEU A 117 -2.82 3.36 -12.56
C LEU A 117 -4.25 3.61 -13.05
N ASN A 118 -5.11 2.59 -13.02
CA ASN A 118 -6.51 2.74 -13.40
C ASN A 118 -7.24 3.76 -12.50
N TYR A 119 -6.94 3.76 -11.21
CA TYR A 119 -7.50 4.72 -10.26
C TYR A 119 -7.08 6.17 -10.60
N LEU A 120 -5.78 6.39 -10.83
CA LEU A 120 -5.22 7.69 -11.22
C LEU A 120 -5.80 8.18 -12.56
N PHE A 121 -5.85 7.31 -13.57
CA PHE A 121 -6.43 7.64 -14.87
C PHE A 121 -7.91 7.98 -14.78
N ARG A 122 -8.67 7.27 -13.94
CA ARG A 122 -10.10 7.55 -13.73
C ARG A 122 -10.31 8.91 -13.06
N ILE A 123 -9.50 9.27 -12.07
CA ILE A 123 -9.55 10.58 -11.41
C ILE A 123 -9.19 11.69 -12.40
N GLN A 124 -8.06 11.54 -13.11
CA GLN A 124 -7.63 12.53 -14.10
C GLN A 124 -8.66 12.72 -15.21
N ARG A 125 -9.27 11.64 -15.71
CA ARG A 125 -10.34 11.72 -16.72
C ARG A 125 -11.57 12.44 -16.17
N ARG A 126 -11.97 12.17 -14.91
CA ARG A 126 -13.09 12.88 -14.26
C ARG A 126 -12.82 14.38 -14.09
N GLU A 127 -11.61 14.75 -13.69
CA GLU A 127 -11.22 16.17 -13.61
C GLU A 127 -11.18 16.84 -14.98
N TRP A 128 -10.72 16.12 -16.01
CA TRP A 128 -10.72 16.61 -17.39
C TRP A 128 -12.14 16.85 -17.89
N ASP A 129 -13.04 15.88 -17.72
CA ASP A 129 -14.45 16.01 -18.13
C ASP A 129 -15.15 17.16 -17.39
N ASN A 130 -14.92 17.31 -16.08
CA ASN A 130 -15.47 18.43 -15.32
C ASN A 130 -14.97 19.80 -15.83
N ARG A 131 -13.68 19.94 -16.16
CA ARG A 131 -13.14 21.19 -16.75
C ARG A 131 -13.67 21.46 -18.17
N ASN A 132 -14.03 20.42 -18.91
CA ASN A 132 -14.65 20.56 -20.23
C ASN A 132 -16.11 21.00 -20.12
N ILE A 133 -16.86 20.48 -19.14
CA ILE A 133 -18.24 20.90 -18.85
C ILE A 133 -18.27 22.37 -18.42
N ASP A 134 -17.43 22.78 -17.47
CA ASP A 134 -17.35 24.17 -17.01
C ASP A 134 -17.01 25.15 -18.15
N ARG A 135 -16.10 24.75 -19.05
CA ARG A 135 -15.76 25.56 -20.25
C ARG A 135 -16.91 25.63 -21.25
N GLY A 136 -17.64 24.53 -21.46
CA GLY A 136 -18.82 24.49 -22.33
C GLY A 136 -19.96 25.38 -21.82
N GLU A 137 -20.23 25.35 -20.52
CA GLU A 137 -21.23 26.22 -19.88
C GLU A 137 -20.84 27.69 -19.94
N TRP A 138 -19.56 28.02 -19.73
CA TRP A 138 -19.07 29.39 -19.86
C TRP A 138 -19.22 29.91 -21.29
N PHE A 139 -18.90 29.09 -22.29
CA PHE A 139 -19.03 29.45 -23.71
C PHE A 139 -20.51 29.68 -24.11
N LEU A 140 -21.42 28.82 -23.64
CA LEU A 140 -22.86 28.99 -23.87
C LEU A 140 -23.43 30.23 -23.18
N LYS A 141 -22.97 30.56 -21.96
CA LYS A 141 -23.33 31.82 -21.28
C LYS A 141 -22.80 33.05 -22.02
N ALA A 142 -21.58 33.00 -22.55
CA ALA A 142 -20.97 34.10 -23.28
C ALA A 142 -21.68 34.40 -24.61
N ILE A 143 -22.21 33.37 -25.29
CA ILE A 143 -22.97 33.53 -26.54
C ILE A 143 -24.40 34.04 -26.25
N ARG A 144 -25.03 33.61 -25.16
CA ARG A 144 -26.41 34.00 -24.80
C ARG A 144 -26.55 35.45 -24.28
N ASN A 145 -25.46 36.03 -23.80
CA ASN A 145 -25.42 37.42 -23.31
C ASN A 145 -25.02 38.44 -24.40
N LYS A 146 -24.97 38.03 -25.67
CA LYS A 146 -24.91 38.92 -26.84
C LYS A 146 -26.23 38.88 -27.58
#